data_AF-A0A2S2N427-F1
#
_entry.id   AF-A0A2S2N427-F1
#
_cell.length_a   1.000
_cell.length_b   1.000
_cell.length_c   1.000
_cell.angle_alpha   90.00
_cell.angle_beta   90.00
_cell.angle_gamma   90.00
#
_symmetry.space_group_name_H-M   'P 1'
#
loop_
_entity.id
_entity.type
_entity.pdbx_description
1 polymer ?
#
loop_
_entity_poly.entity_id
_entity_poly.type
_entity_poly.pdbx_seq_one_letter_code
_entity_poly.pdbx_strand_id
1 'polypeptide(L)'
;EKEPCSPKRALSRSSSTVSSKHSSVQQGSESWEVVEEPRGRGSPGQQPQRHEGYLLKKRKWPLKGWHKRYFVLENGILKYSTTRQDVLKGKLHGAIDVPQSVMSVNKKAQ
;
A
#
# COMPACT_ATOMS: atom_id res chain seq x y z
N GLU A 1 11.18 -7.50 73.75
CA GLU A 1 11.73 -6.26 73.15
C GLU A 1 11.11 -6.16 71.75
N LYS A 2 10.19 -5.28 71.32
CA LYS A 2 9.79 -3.89 71.63
C LYS A 2 11.02 -2.97 71.57
N GLU A 3 11.29 -2.21 70.50
CA GLU A 3 10.49 -1.13 69.89
C GLU A 3 10.81 -0.91 68.38
N PRO A 4 9.99 -0.12 67.65
CA PRO A 4 9.78 -0.14 66.20
C PRO A 4 10.57 0.95 65.45
N CYS A 5 10.50 0.94 64.11
CA CYS A 5 10.87 2.10 63.30
C CYS A 5 9.76 2.43 62.29
N SER A 6 9.28 3.67 62.34
CA SER A 6 8.42 4.36 61.36
C SER A 6 8.58 5.86 61.61
N PRO A 7 8.22 6.79 60.69
CA PRO A 7 7.89 6.67 59.27
C PRO A 7 8.66 7.71 58.40
N LYS A 8 8.50 7.70 57.06
CA LYS A 8 8.36 8.91 56.20
C LYS A 8 8.13 8.56 54.71
N ARG A 9 6.96 9.00 54.20
CA ARG A 9 6.56 9.45 52.84
C ARG A 9 7.49 9.09 51.65
N ALA A 10 6.99 8.67 50.48
CA ALA A 10 5.86 9.23 49.75
C ALA A 10 5.23 8.22 48.74
N LEU A 11 3.93 8.41 48.53
CA LEU A 11 3.14 7.83 47.45
C LEU A 11 3.66 8.33 46.09
N SER A 12 4.07 7.42 45.21
CA SER A 12 4.10 7.67 43.77
C SER A 12 3.41 6.50 43.06
N ARG A 13 2.08 6.52 43.10
CA ARG A 13 1.23 5.76 42.18
C ARG A 13 1.23 6.51 40.86
N SER A 14 2.24 6.31 40.03
CA SER A 14 2.21 6.79 38.65
C SER A 14 1.31 5.88 37.84
N SER A 15 0.00 6.14 37.87
CA SER A 15 -0.92 5.71 36.82
C SER A 15 -0.72 6.63 35.61
N SER A 16 0.36 6.40 34.85
CA SER A 16 0.43 6.94 33.49
C SER A 16 -0.46 6.06 32.62
N THR A 17 -1.66 6.59 32.40
CA THR A 17 -2.65 6.13 31.42
C THR A 17 -1.96 5.69 30.14
N VAL A 18 -2.31 4.47 29.72
CA VAL A 18 -1.94 3.88 28.44
C VAL A 18 -2.53 4.74 27.31
N SER A 19 -1.89 5.84 26.96
CA SER A 19 -2.19 6.54 25.71
C SER A 19 -1.45 5.84 24.58
N SER A 20 -1.88 4.61 24.29
CA SER A 20 -1.51 3.94 23.06
C SER A 20 -2.78 3.44 22.41
N LYS A 21 -2.91 3.77 21.11
CA LYS A 21 -3.87 3.23 20.12
C LYS A 21 -5.12 4.08 19.88
N HIS A 22 -4.97 5.18 19.13
CA HIS A 22 -5.99 5.52 18.12
C HIS A 22 -5.51 6.40 16.94
N SER A 23 -4.29 6.96 16.95
CA SER A 23 -3.88 7.91 15.91
C SER A 23 -3.36 7.30 14.61
N SER A 24 -2.85 6.07 14.62
CA SER A 24 -2.20 5.48 13.43
C SER A 24 -3.19 5.03 12.34
N VAL A 25 -4.41 4.63 12.72
CA VAL A 25 -5.44 4.21 11.77
C VAL A 25 -6.04 5.42 11.05
N GLN A 26 -6.23 6.54 11.75
CA GLN A 26 -6.78 7.76 11.17
C GLN A 26 -5.79 8.45 10.22
N GLN A 27 -4.49 8.53 10.57
CA GLN A 27 -3.47 9.12 9.69
C GLN A 27 -3.09 8.26 8.48
N GLY A 28 -3.32 6.94 8.51
CA GLY A 28 -3.07 6.09 7.36
C GLY A 28 -4.16 6.20 6.28
N SER A 29 -5.38 6.49 6.71
CA SER A 29 -6.58 6.46 5.87
C SER A 29 -6.69 7.70 4.98
N GLU A 30 -6.28 8.87 5.48
CA GLU A 30 -6.32 10.15 4.76
C GLU A 30 -5.42 10.22 3.52
N SER A 31 -4.51 9.26 3.33
CA SER A 31 -3.47 9.32 2.28
C SER A 31 -3.82 8.54 1.02
N TRP A 32 -4.83 7.67 1.10
CA TRP A 32 -5.29 6.87 -0.03
C TRP A 32 -6.47 7.56 -0.69
N GLU A 33 -6.30 7.94 -1.94
CA GLU A 33 -7.36 8.53 -2.74
C GLU A 33 -7.67 7.64 -3.94
N VAL A 34 -8.96 7.48 -4.23
CA VAL A 34 -9.40 6.80 -5.45
C VAL A 34 -9.00 7.67 -6.63
N VAL A 35 -8.33 7.07 -7.61
CA VAL A 35 -8.01 7.73 -8.87
C VAL A 35 -9.32 7.93 -9.62
N GLU A 36 -9.74 9.17 -9.76
CA GLU A 36 -10.86 9.50 -10.64
C GLU A 36 -10.45 9.23 -12.09
N GLU A 37 -11.35 8.59 -12.83
CA GLU A 37 -11.19 8.42 -14.27
C GLU A 37 -11.04 9.80 -14.91
N PRO A 38 -10.00 10.07 -15.74
CA PRO A 38 -9.80 11.36 -16.37
C PRO A 38 -11.01 11.69 -17.24
N ARG A 39 -11.97 12.45 -16.68
CA ARG A 39 -13.10 12.95 -17.43
C ARG A 39 -12.59 14.01 -18.40
N GLY A 40 -12.31 13.58 -19.63
CA GLY A 40 -12.26 14.45 -20.80
C GLY A 40 -11.05 15.39 -20.90
N ARG A 41 -9.83 14.86 -21.01
CA ARG A 41 -8.70 15.60 -21.62
C ARG A 41 -7.81 14.75 -22.53
N GLY A 42 -8.41 13.81 -23.24
CA GLY A 42 -7.79 13.12 -24.37
C GLY A 42 -8.82 13.05 -25.49
N SER A 43 -8.42 13.40 -26.71
CA SER A 43 -9.26 13.21 -27.89
C SER A 43 -9.78 11.76 -27.92
N PRO A 44 -11.04 11.52 -28.33
CA PRO A 44 -11.55 10.16 -28.51
C PRO A 44 -10.66 9.44 -29.54
N GLY A 45 -9.76 8.57 -29.08
CA GLY A 45 -8.82 7.85 -29.93
C GLY A 45 -7.37 7.79 -29.46
N GLN A 46 -6.96 8.55 -28.44
CA GLN A 46 -5.59 8.46 -27.93
C GLN A 46 -5.45 7.26 -26.97
N GLN A 47 -5.04 6.10 -27.52
CA GLN A 47 -4.65 4.94 -26.73
C GLN A 47 -3.53 5.32 -25.74
N PRO A 48 -3.58 4.88 -24.48
CA PRO A 48 -2.51 5.12 -23.52
C PRO A 48 -1.18 4.63 -24.11
N GLN A 49 -0.15 5.48 -24.06
CA GLN A 49 1.20 5.09 -24.47
C GLN A 49 1.61 3.82 -23.71
N ARG A 50 2.30 2.91 -24.39
CA ARG A 50 2.85 1.72 -23.75
C ARG A 50 3.86 2.11 -22.66
N HIS A 51 3.65 1.61 -21.45
CA HIS A 51 4.57 1.77 -20.33
C HIS A 51 5.01 0.40 -19.82
N GLU A 52 6.30 0.23 -19.56
CA GLU A 52 6.84 -1.05 -19.05
C GLU A 52 7.97 -0.84 -18.05
N GLY A 53 8.14 -1.79 -17.13
CA GLY A 53 9.18 -1.70 -16.11
C GLY A 53 9.05 -2.72 -15.00
N TYR A 54 10.07 -2.78 -14.15
CA TYR A 54 10.01 -3.61 -12.94
C TYR A 54 9.38 -2.84 -11.80
N LEU A 55 8.32 -3.40 -11.22
CA LEU A 55 7.64 -2.87 -10.03
C LEU A 55 7.50 -3.94 -8.96
N LEU A 56 7.21 -3.51 -7.73
CA LEU A 56 6.94 -4.39 -6.61
C LEU A 56 5.44 -4.71 -6.53
N LYS A 57 5.11 -6.00 -6.52
CA LYS A 57 3.74 -6.51 -6.37
C LYS A 57 3.55 -7.17 -5.01
N LYS A 58 2.53 -6.76 -4.26
CA LYS A 58 2.15 -7.39 -2.99
C LYS A 58 1.75 -8.84 -3.23
N ARG A 59 2.21 -9.74 -2.36
CA ARG A 59 1.78 -11.14 -2.39
C ARG A 59 0.35 -11.30 -1.88
N LYS A 60 -0.31 -12.38 -2.31
CA LYS A 60 -1.62 -12.78 -1.77
C LYS A 60 -1.45 -13.28 -0.33
N TRP A 61 -2.45 -13.04 0.52
CA TRP A 61 -2.51 -13.68 1.84
C TRP A 61 -2.51 -15.21 1.67
N PRO A 62 -1.86 -16.01 2.54
CA PRO A 62 -1.15 -15.65 3.79
C PRO A 62 0.32 -15.19 3.58
N LEU A 63 0.78 -15.10 2.34
CA LEU A 63 2.17 -14.77 2.03
C LEU A 63 2.42 -13.27 2.25
N LYS A 64 3.45 -12.96 3.05
CA LYS A 64 3.89 -11.59 3.33
C LYS A 64 4.94 -11.13 2.31
N GLY A 65 5.01 -9.81 2.13
CA GLY A 65 6.05 -9.14 1.34
C GLY A 65 5.63 -8.78 -0.08
N TRP A 66 6.61 -8.27 -0.82
CA TRP A 66 6.46 -7.75 -2.17
C TRP A 66 7.45 -8.45 -3.10
N HIS A 67 7.03 -8.67 -4.35
CA HIS A 67 7.84 -9.32 -5.37
C HIS A 67 8.15 -8.38 -6.51
N LYS A 68 9.40 -8.41 -6.99
CA LYS A 68 9.76 -7.78 -8.25
C LYS A 68 9.08 -8.55 -9.40
N ARG A 69 8.28 -7.83 -10.19
CA ARG A 69 7.64 -8.33 -11.42
C ARG A 69 7.85 -7.32 -12.54
N TYR A 70 7.96 -7.81 -13.77
CA TYR A 70 7.98 -6.96 -14.94
C TYR A 70 6.54 -6.71 -15.39
N PHE A 71 6.15 -5.44 -15.44
CA PHE A 71 4.82 -4.98 -15.83
C PHE A 71 4.88 -4.34 -17.21
N VAL A 72 3.81 -4.54 -17.98
CA VAL A 72 3.57 -3.87 -19.26
C VAL A 72 2.13 -3.40 -19.27
N LEU A 73 1.91 -2.10 -19.43
CA LEU A 73 0.62 -1.48 -19.68
C LEU A 73 0.52 -1.17 -21.17
N GLU A 74 -0.42 -1.81 -21.86
CA GLU A 74 -0.63 -1.62 -23.29
C GLU A 74 -2.12 -1.88 -23.61
N ASN A 75 -2.72 -1.03 -24.43
CA ASN A 75 -4.13 -1.13 -24.85
C ASN A 75 -5.11 -1.20 -23.66
N GLY A 76 -4.84 -0.46 -22.58
CA GLY A 76 -5.65 -0.48 -21.36
C GLY A 76 -5.48 -1.72 -20.47
N ILE A 77 -4.65 -2.69 -20.86
CA ILE A 77 -4.44 -3.92 -20.08
C ILE A 77 -3.06 -3.87 -19.43
N LEU A 78 -3.03 -3.98 -18.10
CA LEU A 78 -1.82 -4.14 -17.32
C LEU A 78 -1.49 -5.62 -17.16
N LYS A 79 -0.45 -6.10 -17.85
CA LYS A 79 0.03 -7.48 -17.81
C LYS A 79 1.33 -7.56 -17.00
N TYR A 80 1.61 -8.71 -16.38
CA TYR A 80 2.90 -8.88 -15.69
C TYR A 80 3.41 -10.32 -15.68
N SER A 81 4.74 -10.45 -15.62
CA SER A 81 5.43 -11.72 -15.40
C SER A 81 6.70 -11.57 -14.55
N THR A 82 7.48 -12.64 -14.38
CA THR A 82 8.77 -12.61 -13.66
C THR A 82 9.77 -11.72 -14.40
N THR A 83 9.90 -11.91 -15.72
CA THR A 83 10.85 -11.19 -16.56
C THR A 83 10.17 -10.58 -17.79
N ARG A 84 10.85 -9.65 -18.46
CA ARG A 84 10.42 -9.10 -19.77
C ARG A 84 10.26 -10.19 -20.82
N GLN A 85 11.17 -11.15 -20.88
CA GLN A 85 11.13 -12.24 -21.86
C GLN A 85 9.90 -13.13 -21.67
N ASP A 86 9.47 -13.36 -20.43
CA ASP A 86 8.28 -14.16 -20.14
C ASP A 86 7.01 -13.48 -20.64
N VAL A 87 6.93 -12.14 -20.52
CA VAL A 87 5.82 -11.36 -21.08
C VAL A 87 5.78 -11.51 -22.61
N LEU A 88 6.92 -11.37 -23.29
CA LEU A 88 7.01 -11.53 -24.75
C LEU A 88 6.66 -12.95 -25.22
N LYS A 89 6.99 -13.96 -24.40
CA LYS A 89 6.63 -15.37 -24.65
C LYS A 89 5.19 -15.72 -24.25
N GLY A 90 4.40 -14.76 -23.73
CA GLY A 90 3.03 -14.99 -23.28
C GLY A 90 2.89 -15.75 -21.95
N LYS A 91 3.99 -15.98 -21.21
CA LYS A 91 4.00 -16.66 -19.91
C LYS A 91 3.64 -15.68 -18.78
N LEU A 92 2.39 -15.21 -18.79
CA LEU A 92 1.90 -14.19 -17.85
C LEU A 92 1.52 -14.80 -16.49
N HIS A 93 1.80 -14.05 -15.41
CA HIS A 93 1.28 -14.36 -14.07
C HIS A 93 -0.09 -13.73 -13.80
N GLY A 94 -0.47 -12.72 -14.59
CA GLY A 94 -1.78 -12.10 -14.51
C GLY A 94 -1.90 -10.90 -15.45
N ALA A 95 -3.15 -10.50 -15.64
CA ALA A 95 -3.55 -9.32 -16.41
C ALA A 95 -4.71 -8.61 -15.69
N ILE A 96 -4.78 -7.30 -15.81
CA ILE A 96 -5.83 -6.45 -15.23
C ILE A 96 -6.31 -5.51 -16.33
N ASP A 97 -7.61 -5.45 -16.55
CA ASP A 97 -8.24 -4.45 -17.40
C ASP A 97 -8.34 -3.14 -16.60
N VAL A 98 -7.50 -2.17 -16.93
CA VAL A 98 -7.36 -0.92 -16.17
C VAL A 98 -8.61 -0.04 -16.31
N PRO A 99 -9.17 0.19 -17.52
CA PRO A 99 -10.44 0.91 -17.67
C PRO A 99 -11.61 0.36 -16.85
N GLN A 100 -11.62 -0.95 -16.56
CA GLN A 100 -12.70 -1.59 -15.78
C GLN A 100 -12.35 -1.72 -14.28
N SER A 101 -11.20 -1.19 -13.85
CA SER A 101 -10.71 -1.32 -12.48
C SER A 101 -10.79 0.00 -11.73
N VAL A 102 -11.13 -0.07 -10.44
CA VAL A 102 -10.97 1.06 -9.52
C VAL A 102 -9.53 1.08 -9.03
N MET A 103 -8.85 2.21 -9.21
CA MET A 103 -7.47 2.41 -8.76
C MET A 103 -7.43 3.38 -7.57
N SER A 104 -6.45 3.21 -6.69
CA SER A 104 -6.18 4.12 -5.59
C SER A 104 -4.69 4.48 -5.54
N VAL A 105 -4.38 5.73 -5.20
CA VAL A 105 -3.01 6.22 -5.04
C VAL A 105 -2.75 6.61 -3.60
N ASN A 106 -1.51 6.41 -3.14
CA ASN A 106 -1.06 6.91 -1.85
C ASN A 106 -0.27 8.19 -2.05
N LYS A 107 -0.84 9.34 -1.65
CA LYS A 107 -0.20 10.64 -1.79
C LYS A 107 1.09 10.79 -0.98
N LYS A 108 1.25 10.04 0.11
CA LYS A 108 2.48 10.07 0.92
C LYS A 108 3.66 9.35 0.27
N ALA A 109 3.43 8.62 -0.83
CA ALA A 109 4.45 7.83 -1.53
C ALA A 109 4.92 8.46 -2.86
N GLN A 110 4.41 9.64 -3.22
CA GLN A 110 4.91 10.45 -4.34
C GLN A 110 6.08 11.33 -3.93
#